data_AF-A0A6M1U3Q0-F1
#
_entry.id   AF-A0A6M1U3Q0-F1
#
_cell.length_a   1.000
_cell.length_b   1.000
_cell.length_c   1.000
_cell.angle_alpha   90.00
_cell.angle_beta   90.00
_cell.angle_gamma   90.00
#
_symmetry.space_group_name_H-M   'P 1'
#
loop_
_entity.id
_entity.type
_entity.pdbx_description
1 polymer ?
#
loop_
_entity_poly.entity_id
_entity_poly.type
_entity_poly.pdbx_seq_one_letter_code
_entity_poly.pdbx_strand_id
1 'polypeptide(L)'
;MTALNQLEYCNVAVWLDRPTLHELMQALVEAGLDVTWKESKKQLCLQVQTSDGGSILTFHRINGSFKFDECDYAVRDLRLAVVLYRFIEHAKGHAIVKIIQDGQIVVKNIRYGEAVRIVEIKGAEKKVIYEKACSVTMDQVIAALKRRDAEERIPVLRLELDYELATLYDAIQAQDKAQMKRSKERLKQLRREMLLLEA
;
A
#
# COMPACT_ATOMS: atom_id res chain seq x y z
N MET A 1 11.23 31.31 17.43
CA MET A 1 10.25 30.23 17.25
C MET A 1 10.79 29.32 16.16
N THR A 2 11.32 28.16 16.53
CA THR A 2 11.92 27.20 15.60
C THR A 2 10.82 26.73 14.67
N ALA A 3 10.91 27.04 13.38
CA ALA A 3 9.99 26.50 12.40
C ALA A 3 10.17 24.98 12.37
N LEU A 4 9.21 24.27 12.97
CA LEU A 4 9.16 22.82 12.89
C LEU A 4 8.79 22.47 11.46
N ASN A 5 9.68 21.75 10.78
CA ASN A 5 9.38 21.15 9.50
C ASN A 5 8.25 20.14 9.72
N GLN A 6 7.07 20.42 9.17
CA GLN A 6 5.93 19.52 9.21
C GLN A 6 5.76 18.89 7.84
N LEU A 7 5.75 17.56 7.79
CA LEU A 7 5.42 16.81 6.59
C LEU A 7 4.00 16.28 6.71
N GLU A 8 3.19 16.45 5.67
CA GLU A 8 1.86 15.84 5.59
C GLU A 8 1.83 14.86 4.43
N TYR A 9 1.49 13.61 4.74
CA TYR A 9 1.22 12.58 3.75
C TYR A 9 -0.28 12.50 3.50
N CYS A 10 -0.69 12.90 2.30
CA CYS A 10 -2.09 12.92 1.86
C CYS A 10 -2.29 11.89 0.74
N ASN A 11 -3.50 11.34 0.63
CA ASN A 11 -3.87 10.38 -0.43
C ASN A 11 -2.85 9.24 -0.60
N VAL A 12 -2.33 8.73 0.52
CA VAL A 12 -1.41 7.59 0.50
C VAL A 12 -2.19 6.37 0.04
N ALA A 13 -1.66 5.69 -0.95
CA ALA A 13 -2.16 4.41 -1.43
C ALA A 13 -0.96 3.50 -1.68
N VAL A 14 -0.73 2.61 -0.72
CA VAL A 14 0.31 1.58 -0.81
C VAL A 14 -0.31 0.23 -0.56
N TRP A 15 -0.08 -0.70 -1.48
CA TRP A 15 -0.40 -2.11 -1.29
C TRP A 15 0.85 -2.85 -0.88
N LEU A 16 0.73 -3.70 0.13
CA LEU A 16 1.86 -4.43 0.68
C LEU A 16 1.40 -5.79 1.19
N ASP A 17 2.31 -6.76 1.11
CA ASP A 17 2.14 -8.07 1.69
C ASP A 17 2.71 -8.13 3.11
N ARG A 18 2.66 -9.31 3.73
CA ARG A 18 3.19 -9.52 5.08
C ARG A 18 4.72 -9.31 5.16
N PRO A 19 5.54 -9.85 4.24
CA PRO A 19 6.98 -9.56 4.19
C PRO A 19 7.29 -8.07 4.15
N THR A 20 6.67 -7.33 3.23
CA THR A 20 6.90 -5.88 3.05
C THR A 20 6.47 -5.08 4.28
N LEU A 21 5.41 -5.52 4.99
CA LEU A 21 5.04 -4.92 6.28
C LEU A 21 6.14 -5.15 7.34
N HIS A 22 6.74 -6.33 7.37
CA HIS A 22 7.81 -6.63 8.31
C HIS A 22 9.06 -5.80 8.03
N GLU A 23 9.42 -5.61 6.76
CA GLU A 23 10.49 -4.71 6.34
C GLU A 23 10.24 -3.27 6.80
N LEU A 24 9.00 -2.78 6.67
CA LEU A 24 8.62 -1.46 7.21
C LEU A 24 8.83 -1.39 8.72
N MET A 25 8.35 -2.39 9.47
CA MET A 25 8.52 -2.43 10.92
C MET A 25 10.00 -2.45 11.33
N GLN A 26 10.81 -3.23 10.63
CA GLN A 26 12.25 -3.28 10.82
C GLN A 26 12.90 -1.91 10.55
N ALA A 27 12.56 -1.27 9.42
CA ALA A 27 13.08 0.05 9.07
C ALA A 27 12.72 1.14 10.11
N LEU A 28 11.54 1.05 10.73
CA LEU A 28 11.15 1.94 11.83
C LEU A 28 12.04 1.74 13.07
N VAL A 29 12.28 0.48 13.45
CA VAL A 29 13.14 0.15 14.61
C VAL A 29 14.60 0.53 14.35
N GLU A 30 15.12 0.26 13.15
CA GLU A 30 16.47 0.67 12.73
C GLU A 30 16.63 2.20 12.71
N ALA A 31 15.56 2.94 12.44
CA ALA A 31 15.53 4.40 12.58
C ALA A 31 15.47 4.87 14.05
N GLY A 32 15.46 3.96 15.02
CA GLY A 32 15.42 4.26 16.46
C GLY A 32 14.04 4.67 16.97
N LEU A 33 12.96 4.22 16.31
CA LEU A 33 11.59 4.44 16.75
C LEU A 33 11.08 3.20 17.49
N ASP A 34 10.39 3.41 18.61
CA ASP A 34 9.72 2.31 19.29
C ASP A 34 8.39 2.03 18.61
N VAL A 35 8.20 0.78 18.18
CA VAL A 35 7.01 0.35 17.44
C VAL A 35 6.27 -0.72 18.23
N THR A 36 4.98 -0.51 18.42
CA THR A 36 4.05 -1.53 18.91
C THR A 36 2.98 -1.76 17.87
N TRP A 37 2.41 -2.96 17.82
CA TRP A 37 1.37 -3.28 16.84
C TRP A 37 0.21 -4.05 17.44
N LYS A 38 -0.97 -3.85 16.84
CA LYS A 38 -2.17 -4.63 17.11
C LYS A 38 -2.78 -5.07 15.79
N GLU A 39 -3.00 -6.38 15.63
CA GLU A 39 -3.64 -6.94 14.45
C GLU A 39 -5.03 -7.46 14.80
N SER A 40 -5.99 -7.19 13.92
CA SER A 40 -7.36 -7.70 13.95
C SER A 40 -7.66 -8.42 12.64
N LYS A 41 -8.86 -9.00 12.52
CA LYS A 41 -9.30 -9.63 11.26
C LYS A 41 -9.40 -8.64 10.08
N LYS A 42 -9.62 -7.35 10.35
CA LYS A 42 -9.89 -6.33 9.31
C LYS A 42 -8.77 -5.31 9.12
N GLN A 43 -7.92 -5.11 10.11
CA GLN A 43 -6.90 -4.07 10.10
C GLN A 43 -5.72 -4.42 11.00
N LEU A 44 -4.57 -3.83 10.69
CA LEU A 44 -3.38 -3.81 11.53
C LEU A 44 -3.04 -2.36 11.84
N CYS A 45 -2.79 -2.06 13.11
CA CYS A 45 -2.39 -0.73 13.56
C CYS A 45 -0.96 -0.79 14.08
N LEU A 46 -0.06 0.00 13.51
CA LEU A 46 1.29 0.24 14.04
C LEU A 46 1.27 1.56 14.82
N GLN A 47 1.54 1.49 16.12
CA GLN A 47 1.74 2.65 16.95
C GLN A 47 3.24 2.88 17.13
N VAL A 48 3.72 3.97 16.52
CA VAL A 48 5.12 4.39 16.49
C VAL A 48 5.29 5.50 17.51
N GLN A 49 6.15 5.32 18.50
CA GLN A 49 6.49 6.40 19.43
C GLN A 49 7.45 7.35 18.76
N THR A 50 7.00 8.58 18.61
CA THR A 50 7.75 9.68 18.02
C THR A 50 8.08 10.71 19.10
N SER A 51 9.05 11.58 18.81
CA SER A 51 9.45 12.66 19.71
C SER A 51 8.32 13.67 20.02
N ASP A 52 7.24 13.66 19.24
CA ASP A 52 6.11 14.59 19.30
C ASP A 52 4.78 13.99 19.78
N GLY A 53 4.77 12.76 20.33
CA GLY A 53 3.58 12.20 20.99
C GLY A 53 2.98 10.94 20.38
N GLY A 54 3.70 10.29 19.46
CA GLY A 54 3.33 9.03 18.85
C GLY A 54 2.43 9.17 17.62
N SER A 55 2.66 8.33 16.62
CA SER A 55 1.91 8.27 15.37
C SER A 55 1.30 6.89 15.19
N ILE A 56 0.07 6.82 14.66
CA ILE A 56 -0.61 5.54 14.40
C ILE A 56 -0.75 5.38 12.88
N LEU A 57 -0.15 4.33 12.34
CA LEU A 57 -0.31 3.91 10.96
C LEU A 57 -1.33 2.76 10.91
N THR A 58 -2.43 2.95 10.18
CA THR A 58 -3.48 1.95 10.05
C THR A 58 -3.40 1.29 8.68
N PHE A 59 -3.43 -0.03 8.64
CA PHE A 59 -3.39 -0.83 7.43
C PHE A 59 -4.65 -1.68 7.34
N HIS A 60 -5.44 -1.48 6.31
CA HIS A 60 -6.66 -2.26 6.07
C HIS A 60 -6.31 -3.58 5.40
N ARG A 61 -6.76 -4.70 6.00
CA ARG A 61 -6.59 -6.02 5.40
C ARG A 61 -7.69 -6.22 4.36
N ILE A 62 -7.29 -6.31 3.10
CA ILE A 62 -8.18 -6.54 1.97
C ILE A 62 -7.65 -7.76 1.24
N ASN A 63 -8.41 -8.86 1.29
CA ASN A 63 -8.05 -10.10 0.61
C ASN A 63 -6.58 -10.49 0.85
N GLY A 64 -6.18 -10.72 2.11
CA GLY A 64 -4.84 -11.24 2.44
C GLY A 64 -3.67 -10.27 2.24
N SER A 65 -3.88 -9.18 1.50
CA SER A 65 -2.96 -8.04 1.38
C SER A 65 -3.35 -6.94 2.36
N PHE A 66 -2.39 -6.07 2.67
CA PHE A 66 -2.62 -4.88 3.46
C PHE A 66 -2.59 -3.65 2.54
N LYS A 67 -3.57 -2.79 2.71
CA LYS A 67 -3.63 -1.48 2.08
C LYS A 67 -3.34 -0.43 3.13
N PHE A 68 -2.31 0.37 2.90
CA PHE A 68 -2.11 1.62 3.61
C PHE A 68 -2.88 2.68 2.85
N ASP A 69 -4.12 2.93 3.28
CA ASP A 69 -4.95 4.03 2.82
C ASP A 69 -5.67 4.70 3.99
N GLU A 70 -6.02 5.96 3.74
CA GLU A 70 -6.84 6.84 4.57
C GLU A 70 -6.16 7.68 5.67
N CYS A 71 -6.54 8.97 5.65
CA CYS A 71 -6.20 10.13 6.48
C CYS A 71 -4.89 10.88 6.18
N ASP A 72 -4.98 12.21 6.21
CA ASP A 72 -3.84 13.11 6.14
C ASP A 72 -2.97 12.90 7.38
N TYR A 73 -1.78 12.33 7.19
CA TYR A 73 -0.84 12.06 8.27
C TYR A 73 0.15 13.22 8.40
N ALA A 74 -0.04 14.06 9.41
CA ALA A 74 0.97 15.02 9.82
C ALA A 74 2.08 14.28 10.59
N VAL A 75 3.31 14.36 10.09
CA VAL A 75 4.50 13.77 10.65
C VAL A 75 5.51 14.88 10.89
N ARG A 76 5.88 15.09 12.15
CA ARG A 76 6.95 16.05 12.53
C ARG A 76 8.26 15.36 12.84
N ASP A 77 8.22 14.11 13.32
CA ASP A 77 9.43 13.32 13.54
C ASP A 77 10.07 12.94 12.20
N LEU A 78 11.25 13.50 11.95
CA LEU A 78 11.98 13.32 10.69
C LEU A 78 12.29 11.84 10.40
N ARG A 79 12.49 11.02 11.43
CA ARG A 79 12.84 9.59 11.28
C ARG A 79 11.67 8.83 10.69
N LEU A 80 10.48 9.03 11.26
CA LEU A 80 9.25 8.43 10.75
C LEU A 80 8.97 8.94 9.33
N ALA A 81 9.16 10.24 9.09
CA ALA A 81 8.93 10.82 7.78
C ALA A 81 9.85 10.21 6.70
N VAL A 82 11.14 10.03 6.99
CA VAL A 82 12.09 9.40 6.05
C VAL A 82 11.75 7.94 5.80
N VAL A 83 11.37 7.18 6.83
CA VAL A 83 10.98 5.77 6.68
C VAL A 83 9.73 5.65 5.82
N LEU A 84 8.69 6.45 6.08
CA LEU A 84 7.47 6.45 5.28
C LEU A 84 7.73 6.82 3.82
N TYR A 85 8.57 7.84 3.58
CA TYR A 85 8.93 8.25 2.23
C TYR A 85 9.60 7.10 1.46
N ARG A 86 10.63 6.48 2.04
CA ARG A 86 11.34 5.34 1.42
C ARG A 86 10.44 4.14 1.21
N PHE A 87 9.54 3.88 2.16
CA PHE A 87 8.56 2.82 2.06
C PHE A 87 7.62 3.02 0.86
N ILE A 88 7.09 4.24 0.66
CA ILE A 88 6.24 4.57 -0.48
C ILE A 88 7.01 4.42 -1.80
N GLU A 89 8.29 4.80 -1.84
CA GLU A 89 9.15 4.62 -3.02
C GLU A 89 9.39 3.15 -3.33
N HIS A 90 9.72 2.34 -2.32
CA HIS A 90 10.02 0.92 -2.47
C HIS A 90 8.78 0.11 -2.87
N ALA A 91 7.65 0.33 -2.20
CA ALA A 91 6.39 -0.36 -2.47
C ALA A 91 5.67 0.13 -3.75
N LYS A 92 6.30 1.02 -4.52
CA LYS A 92 5.74 1.64 -5.74
C LYS A 92 4.35 2.21 -5.48
N GLY A 93 4.22 2.93 -4.37
CA GLY A 93 2.99 3.53 -3.88
C GLY A 93 2.66 4.87 -4.53
N HIS A 94 1.51 5.42 -4.15
CA HIS A 94 1.08 6.77 -4.52
C HIS A 94 0.91 7.61 -3.26
N ALA A 95 1.29 8.88 -3.33
CA ALA A 95 1.09 9.81 -2.22
C ALA A 95 1.19 11.26 -2.71
N ILE A 96 0.66 12.17 -1.92
CA ILE A 96 0.97 13.59 -1.99
C ILE A 96 1.71 13.93 -0.70
N VAL A 97 2.95 14.42 -0.81
CA VAL A 97 3.75 14.83 0.35
C VAL A 97 3.81 16.34 0.36
N LYS A 98 3.24 16.97 1.38
CA LYS A 98 3.36 18.41 1.62
C LYS A 98 4.45 18.63 2.65
N ILE A 99 5.44 19.46 2.33
CA ILE A 99 6.50 19.88 3.25
C ILE A 99 6.22 21.33 3.57
N ILE A 100 5.95 21.62 4.85
CA ILE A 100 5.60 22.95 5.33
C ILE A 100 6.79 23.44 6.17
N GLN A 101 7.41 24.53 5.71
CA GLN A 101 8.56 25.15 6.37
C GLN A 101 8.53 26.66 6.17
N ASP A 102 8.66 27.45 7.24
CA ASP A 102 8.81 28.90 7.19
C ASP A 102 7.76 29.64 6.32
N GLY A 103 6.50 29.20 6.37
CA GLY A 103 5.41 29.77 5.56
C GLY A 103 5.44 29.40 4.07
N GLN A 104 6.35 28.51 3.67
CA GLN A 104 6.46 27.94 2.34
C GLN A 104 5.92 26.52 2.37
N ILE A 105 5.22 26.13 1.30
CA ILE A 105 4.68 24.77 1.15
C ILE A 105 5.24 24.18 -0.13
N VAL A 106 5.93 23.06 -0.02
CA VAL A 106 6.37 22.25 -1.15
C VAL A 106 5.47 21.01 -1.24
N VAL A 107 4.75 20.87 -2.34
CA VAL A 107 3.87 19.73 -2.62
C VAL A 107 4.54 18.81 -3.64
N LYS A 108 4.82 17.58 -3.24
CA LYS A 108 5.32 16.52 -4.13
C LYS A 108 4.19 15.55 -4.45
N ASN A 109 3.89 15.36 -5.72
CA ASN A 109 3.00 14.31 -6.20
C ASN A 109 3.84 13.08 -6.54
N ILE A 110 3.64 11.98 -5.82
CA ILE A 110 4.34 10.71 -5.98
C ILE A 110 3.40 9.71 -6.67
N ARG A 111 3.87 9.10 -7.76
CA ARG A 111 3.19 8.02 -8.45
C ARG A 111 4.16 6.87 -8.70
N TYR A 112 3.74 5.64 -8.39
CA TYR A 112 4.56 4.44 -8.55
C TYR A 112 5.92 4.55 -7.84
N GLY A 113 5.93 5.18 -6.67
CA GLY A 113 7.14 5.42 -5.89
C GLY A 113 8.08 6.46 -6.49
N GLU A 114 7.64 7.27 -7.45
CA GLU A 114 8.45 8.33 -8.07
C GLU A 114 7.76 9.69 -7.97
N ALA A 115 8.50 10.75 -7.65
CA ALA A 115 7.98 12.10 -7.74
C ALA A 115 7.73 12.47 -9.21
N VAL A 116 6.47 12.71 -9.58
CA VAL A 116 6.07 13.13 -10.94
C VAL A 116 5.90 14.63 -11.06
N ARG A 117 5.63 15.32 -9.94
CA ARG A 117 5.46 16.77 -9.92
C ARG A 117 5.87 17.35 -8.57
N ILE A 118 6.56 18.48 -8.58
CA ILE A 118 6.94 19.24 -7.38
C ILE A 118 6.50 20.68 -7.59
N VAL A 119 5.69 21.19 -6.66
CA VAL A 119 5.17 22.56 -6.67
C VAL A 119 5.58 23.25 -5.38
N GLU A 120 6.17 24.43 -5.48
CA GLU A 120 6.45 25.30 -4.34
C GLU A 120 5.44 26.44 -4.31
N ILE A 121 4.94 26.72 -3.11
CA ILE A 121 3.93 27.74 -2.84
C ILE A 121 4.50 28.67 -1.75
N LYS A 122 4.54 29.98 -2.03
CA LYS A 122 4.97 31.02 -1.08
C LYS A 122 3.96 32.16 -1.12
N GLY A 123 3.15 32.29 -0.08
CA GLY A 123 2.05 33.26 -0.08
C GLY A 123 1.11 33.03 -1.26
N ALA A 124 0.96 34.03 -2.13
CA ALA A 124 0.16 33.94 -3.35
C ALA A 124 0.91 33.33 -4.55
N GLU A 125 2.24 33.20 -4.46
CA GLU A 125 3.06 32.69 -5.57
C GLU A 125 3.06 31.16 -5.61
N LYS A 126 2.90 30.62 -6.82
CA LYS A 126 2.97 29.19 -7.11
C LYS A 126 3.96 28.94 -8.22
N LYS A 127 4.97 28.12 -7.95
CA LYS A 127 6.02 27.74 -8.90
C LYS A 127 6.06 26.22 -9.07
N VAL A 128 5.97 25.74 -10.30
CA VAL A 128 6.26 24.34 -10.62
C VAL A 128 7.78 24.19 -10.69
N ILE A 129 8.37 23.47 -9.73
CA ILE A 129 9.82 23.22 -9.68
C ILE A 129 10.18 22.09 -10.63
N TYR A 130 9.34 21.06 -10.67
CA TYR A 130 9.57 19.87 -11.46
C TYR A 130 8.25 19.31 -11.96
N GLU A 131 8.26 18.89 -13.20
CA GLU A 131 7.17 18.14 -13.82
C GLU A 131 7.81 17.11 -14.74
N LYS A 132 7.63 15.84 -14.40
CA LYS A 132 8.12 14.75 -15.24
C LYS A 132 7.31 14.80 -16.53
N ALA A 133 7.97 15.05 -17.66
CA ALA A 133 7.33 14.98 -18.96
C ALA A 133 6.65 13.61 -19.09
N CYS A 134 5.34 13.61 -19.32
CA CYS A 134 4.55 12.39 -19.44
C CYS A 134 4.94 11.65 -20.72
N SER A 135 5.98 10.83 -20.69
CA SER A 135 6.10 9.67 -21.57
C SER A 135 5.34 8.53 -20.90
N VAL A 136 4.01 8.54 -20.98
CA VAL A 136 3.21 7.39 -20.53
C VAL A 136 3.55 6.24 -21.47
N THR A 137 4.34 5.28 -21.00
CA THR A 137 4.64 4.08 -21.78
C THR A 137 3.45 3.15 -21.72
N MET A 138 3.23 2.37 -22.79
CA MET A 138 2.15 1.38 -22.82
C MET A 138 2.25 0.40 -21.64
N ASP A 139 3.47 0.08 -21.20
CA ASP A 139 3.73 -0.75 -20.02
C ASP A 139 3.20 -0.13 -18.73
N GLN A 140 3.30 1.19 -18.55
CA GLN A 140 2.75 1.89 -17.38
C GLN A 140 1.22 1.90 -17.40
N VAL A 141 0.60 2.04 -18.58
CA VAL A 141 -0.86 1.92 -18.75
C VAL A 141 -1.32 0.50 -18.44
N ILE A 142 -0.61 -0.49 -18.98
CA ILE A 142 -0.88 -1.91 -18.73
C ILE A 142 -0.70 -2.25 -17.26
N ALA A 143 0.35 -1.75 -16.59
CA ALA A 143 0.57 -1.96 -15.16
C ALA A 143 -0.52 -1.31 -14.30
N ALA A 144 -0.99 -0.12 -14.66
CA ALA A 144 -2.08 0.58 -13.99
C ALA A 144 -3.42 -0.17 -14.13
N LEU A 145 -3.73 -0.65 -15.33
CA LEU A 145 -4.92 -1.46 -15.61
C LEU A 145 -4.84 -2.81 -14.90
N LYS A 146 -3.73 -3.54 -15.06
CA LYS A 146 -3.51 -4.82 -14.37
C LYS A 146 -3.64 -4.71 -12.85
N ARG A 147 -3.17 -3.63 -12.23
CA ARG A 147 -3.35 -3.41 -10.79
C ARG A 147 -4.82 -3.25 -10.42
N ARG A 148 -5.57 -2.42 -11.14
CA ARG A 148 -7.00 -2.20 -10.87
C ARG A 148 -7.81 -3.48 -11.09
N ASP A 149 -7.52 -4.17 -12.19
CA ASP A 149 -8.14 -5.44 -12.54
C ASP A 149 -7.78 -6.54 -11.54
N ALA A 150 -6.53 -6.59 -11.05
CA ALA A 150 -6.12 -7.53 -10.01
C ALA A 150 -6.78 -7.19 -8.66
N GLU A 151 -6.82 -5.92 -8.25
CA GLU A 151 -7.48 -5.45 -7.03
C GLU A 151 -8.97 -5.84 -6.99
N GLU A 152 -9.66 -5.78 -8.14
CA GLU A 152 -11.06 -6.18 -8.28
C GLU A 152 -11.25 -7.70 -8.48
N ARG A 153 -10.30 -8.39 -9.15
CA ARG A 153 -10.40 -9.82 -9.47
C ARG A 153 -10.03 -10.71 -8.29
N ILE A 154 -9.01 -10.35 -7.51
CA ILE A 154 -8.55 -11.12 -6.34
C ILE A 154 -9.66 -11.46 -5.34
N PRO A 155 -10.56 -10.53 -4.93
CA PRO A 155 -11.68 -10.87 -4.04
C PRO A 155 -12.62 -11.92 -4.65
N VAL A 156 -12.95 -11.78 -5.93
CA VAL A 156 -13.85 -12.70 -6.63
C VAL A 156 -13.19 -14.07 -6.79
N LEU A 157 -11.91 -14.10 -7.12
CA LEU A 157 -11.13 -15.32 -7.29
C LEU A 157 -11.05 -16.13 -5.99
N ARG A 158 -10.99 -15.44 -4.83
CA ARG A 158 -11.04 -16.08 -3.50
C ARG A 158 -12.40 -16.72 -3.21
N LEU A 159 -13.49 -16.03 -3.55
CA LEU A 159 -14.83 -16.60 -3.43
C LEU A 159 -14.99 -17.84 -4.32
N GLU A 160 -14.44 -17.81 -5.55
CA GLU A 160 -14.44 -18.97 -6.45
C GLU A 160 -13.61 -20.14 -5.88
N LEU A 161 -12.46 -19.86 -5.25
CA LEU A 161 -11.65 -20.87 -4.58
C LEU A 161 -12.40 -21.51 -3.40
N ASP A 162 -13.03 -20.69 -2.54
CA ASP A 162 -13.80 -21.18 -1.40
C ASP A 162 -14.98 -22.05 -1.85
N TYR A 163 -15.67 -21.63 -2.91
CA TYR A 163 -16.77 -22.39 -3.50
C TYR A 163 -16.31 -23.74 -4.07
N GLU A 164 -15.20 -23.75 -4.81
CA GLU A 164 -14.68 -24.98 -5.41
C GLU A 164 -14.09 -25.94 -4.35
N LEU A 165 -13.52 -25.41 -3.26
CA LEU A 165 -13.09 -26.20 -2.11
C LEU A 165 -14.27 -26.85 -1.39
N ALA A 166 -15.39 -26.12 -1.21
CA ALA A 166 -16.62 -26.68 -0.67
C ALA A 166 -17.17 -27.80 -1.57
N THR A 167 -17.20 -27.57 -2.88
CA THR A 167 -17.62 -28.57 -3.88
C THR A 167 -16.74 -29.83 -3.83
N LEU A 168 -15.41 -29.65 -3.70
CA LEU A 168 -14.49 -30.77 -3.54
C LEU A 168 -14.74 -31.55 -2.24
N TYR A 169 -15.03 -30.85 -1.15
CA TYR A 169 -15.35 -31.48 0.14
C TYR A 169 -16.59 -32.37 0.02
N ASP A 170 -17.67 -31.86 -0.57
CA ASP A 170 -18.91 -32.63 -0.76
C ASP A 170 -18.68 -33.85 -1.66
N ALA A 171 -17.90 -33.69 -2.73
CA ALA A 171 -17.52 -34.80 -3.61
C ALA A 171 -16.69 -35.87 -2.89
N ILE A 172 -15.83 -35.47 -1.95
CA ILE A 172 -15.08 -36.41 -1.09
C ILE A 172 -16.04 -37.18 -0.18
N GLN A 173 -17.01 -36.51 0.45
CA GLN A 173 -18.01 -37.16 1.30
C GLN A 173 -18.87 -38.16 0.52
N ALA A 174 -19.27 -37.79 -0.69
CA ALA A 174 -20.05 -38.65 -1.59
C ALA A 174 -19.21 -39.73 -2.31
N GLN A 175 -17.88 -39.75 -2.12
CA GLN A 175 -16.93 -40.57 -2.88
C GLN A 175 -17.06 -40.45 -4.42
N ASP A 176 -17.53 -39.30 -4.92
CA ASP A 176 -17.65 -39.04 -6.35
C ASP A 176 -16.28 -38.72 -6.95
N LYS A 177 -15.62 -39.77 -7.45
CA LYS A 177 -14.29 -39.66 -8.05
C LYS A 177 -14.25 -38.77 -9.29
N ALA A 178 -15.35 -38.66 -10.04
CA ALA A 178 -15.40 -37.84 -11.24
C ALA A 178 -15.44 -36.35 -10.85
N GLN A 179 -16.31 -35.99 -9.90
CA GLN A 179 -16.40 -34.62 -9.40
C GLN A 179 -15.13 -34.20 -8.66
N MET A 180 -14.54 -35.08 -7.84
CA MET A 180 -13.26 -34.82 -7.18
C MET A 180 -12.14 -34.47 -8.17
N LYS A 181 -12.08 -35.14 -9.33
CA LYS A 181 -11.07 -34.86 -10.36
C LYS A 181 -11.30 -33.48 -10.98
N ARG A 182 -12.55 -33.17 -11.35
CA ARG A 182 -12.93 -31.87 -11.93
C ARG A 182 -12.61 -30.71 -10.98
N SER A 183 -13.00 -30.83 -9.71
CA SER A 183 -12.75 -29.78 -8.72
C SER A 183 -11.26 -29.56 -8.48
N LYS A 184 -10.45 -30.63 -8.45
CA LYS A 184 -8.98 -30.49 -8.36
C LYS A 184 -8.36 -29.80 -9.58
N GLU A 185 -8.87 -30.04 -10.78
CA GLU A 185 -8.42 -29.34 -11.98
C GLU A 185 -8.81 -27.86 -11.97
N ARG A 186 -10.04 -27.55 -11.55
CA ARG A 186 -10.51 -26.16 -11.41
C ARG A 186 -9.72 -25.39 -10.36
N LEU A 187 -9.47 -25.98 -9.19
CA LEU A 187 -8.62 -25.39 -8.14
C LEU A 187 -7.20 -25.11 -8.62
N LYS A 188 -6.62 -25.96 -9.48
CA LYS A 188 -5.29 -25.70 -10.08
C LYS A 188 -5.32 -24.48 -11.01
N GLN A 189 -6.40 -24.29 -11.78
CA GLN A 189 -6.56 -23.13 -12.64
C GLN A 189 -6.69 -21.84 -11.81
N LEU A 190 -7.60 -21.86 -10.84
CA LEU A 190 -7.83 -20.72 -9.92
C LEU A 190 -6.55 -20.35 -9.16
N ARG A 191 -5.79 -21.33 -8.68
CA ARG A 191 -4.49 -21.09 -8.04
C ARG A 191 -3.48 -20.43 -8.98
N ARG A 192 -3.41 -20.87 -10.25
CA ARG A 192 -2.48 -20.27 -11.23
C ARG A 192 -2.85 -18.82 -11.53
N GLU A 193 -4.13 -18.55 -11.71
CA GLU A 193 -4.64 -17.19 -11.91
C GLU A 193 -4.32 -16.32 -10.70
N MET A 194 -4.48 -16.84 -9.48
CA MET A 194 -4.17 -16.10 -8.24
C MET A 194 -2.68 -15.74 -8.15
N LEU A 195 -1.79 -16.69 -8.44
CA LEU A 195 -0.35 -16.46 -8.43
C LEU A 195 0.10 -15.46 -9.51
N LEU A 196 -0.61 -15.37 -10.64
CA LEU A 196 -0.33 -14.40 -11.69
C LEU A 196 -0.80 -12.99 -11.33
N LEU A 197 -1.83 -12.86 -10.49
CA LEU A 197 -2.38 -11.58 -10.05
C LEU A 197 -1.70 -11.06 -8.77
N GLU A 198 -1.08 -11.94 -7.98
CA GLU A 198 -0.31 -11.60 -6.77
C GLU A 198 1.19 -11.32 -7.05
N ALA A 199 1.68 -11.54 -8.28
CA ALA A 199 3.08 -11.33 -8.70
C ALA A 199 3.32 -9.94 -9.31
#